data_AF-A0A368LFW6-F1
#
_entry.id   AF-A0A368LFW6-F1
#
_cell.length_a   1.000
_cell.length_b   1.000
_cell.length_c   1.000
_cell.angle_alpha   90.00
_cell.angle_beta   90.00
_cell.angle_gamma   90.00
#
_symmetry.space_group_name_H-M   'P 1'
#
loop_
_entity.id
_entity.type
_entity.pdbx_description
1 polymer ?
#
loop_
_entity_poly.entity_id
_entity_poly.type
_entity_poly.pdbx_seq_one_letter_code
_entity_poly.pdbx_strand_id
1 'polypeptide(L)'
;MQVNINVILEDLKMGKTSRTQDSLNKLNALLEARFNAGEKDYSIATIGRVSKAEGGVGTVSIRNKTGEHFRLLIDAWATKANTTMKKPPVPQSRLLDVPSDMDLLKRLDDPAMRAVFGQIIAEKNKLKAENRILKQSAEVVVDMRPNQIVHAEQVTQQDTIEVLPSLDGLLLRGDIEALEDAINEDQMARRGWTVSKYGAVKDEDGRPLFKNGFVLAIQKVLTQM
;
A
#
# COMPACT_ATOMS: atom_id res chain seq x y z
N MET A 1 0.55 15.39 -34.22
CA MET A 1 1.38 14.32 -34.82
C MET A 1 0.42 13.37 -35.54
N GLN A 2 0.47 13.27 -36.87
CA GLN A 2 -0.37 12.32 -37.61
C GLN A 2 0.18 10.91 -37.38
N VAL A 3 -0.49 10.13 -36.54
CA VAL A 3 -0.13 8.73 -36.28
C VAL A 3 -0.65 7.88 -37.45
N ASN A 4 0.25 7.42 -38.30
CA ASN A 4 -0.08 6.51 -39.41
C ASN A 4 -0.13 5.06 -38.90
N ILE A 5 -1.34 4.61 -38.52
CA ILE A 5 -1.57 3.27 -37.96
C ILE A 5 -1.13 2.15 -38.89
N ASN A 6 -1.34 2.30 -40.21
CA ASN A 6 -1.01 1.25 -41.17
C ASN A 6 0.50 0.95 -41.21
N VAL A 7 1.34 1.98 -41.09
CA VAL A 7 2.81 1.81 -41.03
C VAL A 7 3.20 1.07 -39.75
N ILE A 8 2.63 1.48 -38.62
CA ILE A 8 2.88 0.85 -37.32
C ILE A 8 2.44 -0.62 -37.32
N LEU A 9 1.31 -0.94 -37.95
CA LEU A 9 0.81 -2.32 -38.05
C LEU A 9 1.78 -3.20 -38.84
N GLU A 10 2.28 -2.73 -39.98
CA GLU A 10 3.24 -3.48 -40.80
C GLU A 10 4.58 -3.68 -40.07
N ASP A 11 5.09 -2.66 -39.40
CA ASP A 11 6.30 -2.75 -38.57
C ASP A 11 6.13 -3.77 -37.44
N LEU A 12 4.97 -3.79 -36.77
CA LEU A 12 4.67 -4.74 -35.69
C LEU A 12 4.51 -6.18 -36.19
N LYS A 13 4.17 -6.38 -37.47
CA LYS A 13 4.05 -7.72 -38.10
C LYS A 13 5.39 -8.27 -38.56
N MET A 14 6.40 -7.43 -38.80
CA MET A 14 7.72 -7.87 -39.24
C MET A 14 8.37 -8.84 -38.22
N GLY A 15 8.84 -9.98 -38.72
CA GLY A 15 9.51 -11.00 -37.90
C GLY A 15 8.61 -11.74 -36.90
N LYS A 16 7.28 -11.64 -37.04
CA LYS A 16 6.31 -12.38 -36.20
C LYS A 16 5.74 -13.60 -36.91
N THR A 17 5.25 -14.56 -36.13
CA THR A 17 4.58 -15.75 -36.65
C THR A 17 3.22 -15.40 -37.26
N SER A 18 2.75 -16.20 -38.24
CA SER A 18 1.43 -16.01 -38.88
C SER A 18 0.31 -15.84 -37.86
N ARG A 19 0.28 -16.68 -36.82
CA ARG A 19 -0.70 -16.59 -35.73
C ARG A 19 -0.70 -15.23 -35.02
N THR A 20 0.48 -14.64 -34.83
CA THR A 20 0.63 -13.33 -34.16
C THR A 20 0.21 -12.19 -35.09
N GLN A 21 0.52 -12.31 -36.38
CA GLN A 21 0.08 -11.37 -37.40
C GLN A 21 -1.45 -11.36 -37.53
N ASP A 22 -2.09 -12.54 -37.53
CA ASP A 22 -3.55 -12.68 -37.55
C ASP A 22 -4.18 -12.04 -36.31
N SER A 23 -3.55 -12.23 -35.15
CA SER A 23 -3.98 -11.62 -33.89
C SER A 23 -3.86 -10.10 -33.91
N LEU A 24 -2.79 -9.55 -34.51
CA LEU A 24 -2.59 -8.11 -34.70
C LEU A 24 -3.62 -7.53 -35.68
N ASN A 25 -3.91 -8.22 -36.79
CA ASN A 25 -4.92 -7.78 -37.76
C ASN A 25 -6.31 -7.72 -37.12
N LYS A 26 -6.70 -8.74 -36.35
CA LYS A 26 -7.97 -8.76 -35.61
C LYS A 26 -8.05 -7.65 -34.57
N LEU A 27 -6.97 -7.43 -33.82
CA LEU A 27 -6.91 -6.34 -32.84
C LEU A 27 -7.00 -4.97 -33.51
N ASN A 28 -6.36 -4.80 -34.68
CA ASN A 28 -6.43 -3.55 -35.44
C ASN A 28 -7.85 -3.26 -35.94
N ALA A 29 -8.53 -4.26 -36.51
CA ALA A 29 -9.91 -4.12 -36.97
C ALA A 29 -10.86 -3.72 -35.83
N LEU A 30 -10.69 -4.34 -34.65
CA LEU A 30 -11.44 -3.96 -33.45
C LEU A 30 -11.18 -2.50 -33.03
N LEU A 31 -9.90 -2.10 -32.97
CA LEU A 31 -9.53 -0.74 -32.55
C LEU A 31 -10.03 0.32 -33.55
N GLU A 32 -10.03 0.01 -34.84
CA GLU A 32 -10.59 0.84 -35.89
C GLU A 32 -12.10 1.00 -35.76
N ALA A 33 -12.83 -0.11 -35.55
CA ALA A 33 -14.27 -0.06 -35.33
C ALA A 33 -14.63 0.82 -34.12
N ARG A 34 -13.90 0.68 -33.01
CA ARG A 34 -14.11 1.48 -31.79
C ARG A 34 -13.74 2.94 -31.96
N PHE A 35 -12.69 3.23 -32.74
CA PHE A 35 -12.33 4.61 -33.10
C PHE A 35 -13.45 5.27 -33.91
N ASN A 36 -13.99 4.57 -34.91
CA ASN A 36 -15.09 5.06 -35.73
C ASN A 36 -16.39 5.24 -34.93
N ALA A 37 -16.60 4.42 -33.90
CA ALA A 37 -17.70 4.58 -32.93
C ALA A 37 -17.49 5.74 -31.93
N GLY A 38 -16.32 6.39 -31.93
CA GLY A 38 -16.00 7.51 -31.02
C GLY A 38 -15.72 7.10 -29.59
N GLU A 39 -15.40 5.83 -29.34
CA GLU A 39 -15.09 5.33 -28.00
C GLU A 39 -13.74 5.86 -27.51
N LYS A 40 -13.66 6.25 -26.23
CA LYS A 40 -12.45 6.86 -25.63
C LYS A 40 -11.69 5.95 -24.67
N ASP A 41 -12.25 4.79 -24.31
CA ASP A 41 -11.64 3.84 -23.38
C ASP A 41 -10.73 2.84 -24.12
N TYR A 42 -9.44 3.14 -24.18
CA TYR A 42 -8.40 2.25 -24.73
C TYR A 42 -7.62 1.53 -23.62
N SER A 43 -8.21 1.35 -22.44
CA SER A 43 -7.54 0.63 -21.37
C SER A 43 -7.33 -0.84 -21.70
N ILE A 44 -6.17 -1.38 -21.31
CA ILE A 44 -5.79 -2.78 -21.58
C ILE A 44 -6.86 -3.77 -21.05
N ALA A 45 -7.47 -3.46 -19.92
CA ALA A 45 -8.54 -4.28 -19.33
C ALA A 45 -9.80 -4.30 -20.21
N THR A 46 -10.23 -3.14 -20.72
CA THR A 46 -11.40 -3.02 -21.60
C THR A 46 -11.12 -3.66 -22.96
N ILE A 47 -10.02 -3.28 -23.63
CA ILE A 47 -9.63 -3.84 -24.93
C ILE A 47 -9.46 -5.35 -24.87
N GLY A 48 -8.76 -5.87 -23.87
CA GLY A 48 -8.55 -7.31 -23.74
C GLY A 48 -9.82 -8.11 -23.46
N ARG A 49 -10.84 -7.49 -22.84
CA ARG A 49 -12.15 -8.12 -22.62
C ARG A 49 -12.94 -8.18 -23.92
N VAL A 50 -13.04 -7.04 -24.63
CA VAL A 50 -13.77 -6.93 -25.90
C VAL A 50 -13.11 -7.80 -26.97
N SER A 51 -11.78 -7.72 -27.11
CA SER A 51 -11.05 -8.54 -28.07
C SER A 51 -11.21 -10.03 -27.81
N LYS A 52 -11.20 -10.47 -26.55
CA LYS A 52 -11.48 -11.88 -26.22
C LYS A 52 -12.90 -12.32 -26.56
N ALA A 53 -13.89 -11.45 -26.37
CA ALA A 53 -15.28 -11.74 -26.71
C ALA A 53 -15.47 -11.98 -28.22
N GLU A 54 -14.69 -11.30 -29.06
CA GLU A 54 -14.68 -11.47 -30.52
C GLU A 54 -13.70 -12.56 -31.01
N GLY A 55 -13.17 -13.40 -30.11
CA GLY A 55 -12.22 -14.46 -30.47
C GLY A 55 -10.81 -13.97 -30.82
N GLY A 56 -10.47 -12.75 -30.40
CA GLY A 56 -9.15 -12.14 -30.49
C GLY A 56 -8.29 -12.35 -29.24
N VAL A 57 -7.40 -11.40 -28.96
CA VAL A 57 -6.39 -11.52 -27.89
C VAL A 57 -6.95 -11.15 -26.52
N GLY A 58 -6.68 -11.99 -25.52
CA GLY A 58 -7.15 -11.76 -24.16
C GLY A 58 -6.29 -10.76 -23.37
N THR A 59 -6.90 -10.18 -22.32
CA THR A 59 -6.25 -9.23 -21.40
C THR A 59 -4.90 -9.72 -20.86
N VAL A 60 -4.79 -11.01 -20.50
CA VAL A 60 -3.55 -11.60 -19.96
C VAL A 60 -2.44 -11.58 -21.01
N SER A 61 -2.77 -11.94 -22.26
CA SER A 61 -1.81 -11.95 -23.38
C SER A 61 -1.28 -10.56 -23.70
N ILE A 62 -2.12 -9.53 -23.60
CA ILE A 62 -1.73 -8.13 -23.82
C ILE A 62 -0.85 -7.61 -22.67
N ARG A 63 -1.16 -7.99 -21.42
CA ARG A 63 -0.43 -7.54 -20.22
C ARG A 63 0.95 -8.18 -20.09
N ASN A 64 1.11 -9.42 -20.56
CA ASN A 64 2.37 -10.15 -20.46
C ASN A 64 3.51 -9.44 -21.20
N LYS A 65 4.76 -9.69 -20.77
CA LYS A 65 5.97 -9.09 -21.37
C LYS A 65 6.07 -9.36 -22.87
N THR A 66 5.66 -10.55 -23.30
CA THR A 66 5.64 -10.97 -24.71
C THR A 66 4.60 -10.23 -25.56
N GLY A 67 3.57 -9.64 -24.95
CA GLY A 67 2.47 -8.92 -25.62
C GLY A 67 2.74 -7.43 -25.88
N GLU A 68 4.00 -7.00 -25.84
CA GLU A 68 4.39 -5.59 -26.08
C GLU A 68 3.87 -5.04 -27.41
N HIS A 69 3.92 -5.83 -28.47
CA HIS A 69 3.41 -5.47 -29.79
C HIS A 69 1.90 -5.12 -29.78
N PHE A 70 1.11 -5.82 -28.97
CA PHE A 70 -0.31 -5.47 -28.80
C PHE A 70 -0.49 -4.16 -28.02
N ARG A 71 0.35 -3.90 -27.01
CA ARG A 71 0.32 -2.65 -26.25
C ARG A 71 0.70 -1.45 -27.12
N LEU A 72 1.73 -1.57 -27.95
CA LEU A 72 2.15 -0.53 -28.89
C LEU A 72 1.05 -0.18 -29.90
N LEU A 73 0.34 -1.18 -30.42
CA LEU A 73 -0.79 -0.94 -31.33
C LEU A 73 -1.95 -0.21 -30.62
N ILE A 74 -2.29 -0.62 -29.40
CA ILE A 74 -3.35 0.02 -28.60
C ILE A 74 -2.96 1.48 -28.26
N ASP A 75 -1.68 1.73 -27.96
CA ASP A 75 -1.16 3.07 -27.64
C ASP A 75 -1.19 4.00 -28.86
N ALA A 76 -0.84 3.48 -30.04
CA ALA A 76 -0.94 4.23 -31.29
C ALA A 76 -2.38 4.67 -31.59
N TRP A 77 -3.35 3.76 -31.38
CA TRP A 77 -4.78 4.08 -31.53
C TRP A 77 -5.29 5.05 -30.45
N ALA A 78 -4.85 4.90 -29.20
CA ALA A 78 -5.18 5.85 -28.14
C ALA A 78 -4.66 7.25 -28.45
N THR A 79 -3.41 7.35 -28.93
CA THR A 79 -2.79 8.62 -29.35
C THR A 79 -3.55 9.24 -30.53
N LYS A 80 -3.93 8.43 -31.52
CA LYS A 80 -4.76 8.88 -32.66
C LYS A 80 -6.14 9.38 -32.21
N ALA A 81 -6.71 8.79 -31.17
CA ALA A 81 -7.97 9.21 -30.54
C ALA A 81 -7.83 10.36 -29.53
N ASN A 82 -6.64 10.97 -29.39
CA ASN A 82 -6.33 11.99 -28.39
C ASN A 82 -6.70 11.57 -26.96
N THR A 83 -6.55 10.28 -26.65
CA THR A 83 -6.80 9.70 -25.33
C THR A 83 -5.57 8.92 -24.84
N THR A 84 -5.66 8.30 -23.67
CA THR A 84 -4.57 7.51 -23.09
C THR A 84 -5.00 6.05 -22.91
N MET A 85 -4.04 5.14 -22.76
CA MET A 85 -4.32 3.76 -22.36
C MET A 85 -4.80 3.63 -20.90
N LYS A 86 -4.92 4.73 -20.15
CA LYS A 86 -5.49 4.71 -18.81
C LYS A 86 -7.00 4.66 -18.92
N LYS A 87 -7.64 3.92 -18.01
CA LYS A 87 -9.10 3.91 -17.93
C LYS A 87 -9.58 5.36 -17.75
N PRO A 88 -10.46 5.87 -18.63
CA PRO A 88 -10.98 7.21 -18.44
C PRO A 88 -11.66 7.28 -17.06
N PRO A 89 -11.49 8.38 -16.32
CA PRO A 89 -12.11 8.53 -15.01
C PRO A 89 -13.62 8.29 -15.14
N VAL A 90 -14.13 7.36 -14.34
CA VAL A 90 -15.55 6.96 -14.40
C VAL A 90 -16.40 8.17 -13.99
N PRO A 91 -17.41 8.58 -14.78
CA PRO A 91 -18.28 9.71 -14.45
C PRO A 91 -19.05 9.53 -13.13
N GLN A 92 -19.22 8.30 -12.64
CA GLN A 92 -19.86 8.03 -11.35
C GLN A 92 -19.20 8.74 -10.16
N SER A 93 -17.91 9.10 -10.21
CA SER A 93 -17.32 9.89 -9.11
C SER A 93 -17.83 11.34 -9.07
N ARG A 94 -18.50 11.80 -10.13
CA ARG A 94 -19.07 13.16 -10.23
C ARG A 94 -20.57 13.23 -10.01
N LEU A 95 -21.28 12.10 -9.90
CA LEU A 95 -22.69 12.11 -9.49
C LEU A 95 -22.88 12.47 -8.00
N LEU A 96 -21.77 12.45 -7.24
CA LEU A 96 -21.67 12.94 -5.86
C LEU A 96 -20.97 14.30 -5.78
N ASP A 97 -20.68 14.95 -6.92
CA ASP A 97 -20.06 16.27 -6.93
C ASP A 97 -21.12 17.29 -6.52
N VAL A 98 -21.35 17.39 -5.21
CA VAL A 98 -22.02 18.53 -4.62
C VAL A 98 -21.29 19.75 -5.17
N PRO A 99 -21.95 20.63 -5.94
CA PRO A 99 -21.27 21.74 -6.59
C PRO A 99 -20.45 22.49 -5.55
N SER A 100 -19.20 22.82 -5.89
CA SER A 100 -18.34 23.54 -4.94
C SER A 100 -19.04 24.81 -4.48
N ASP A 101 -18.73 25.28 -3.26
CA ASP A 101 -19.32 26.51 -2.72
C ASP A 101 -19.19 27.68 -3.74
N MET A 102 -18.09 27.73 -4.49
CA MET A 102 -17.85 28.72 -5.56
C MET A 102 -18.71 28.50 -6.82
N ASP A 103 -19.04 27.26 -7.16
CA ASP A 103 -19.95 26.97 -8.27
C ASP A 103 -21.40 27.24 -7.90
N LEU A 104 -21.77 27.10 -6.62
CA LEU A 104 -23.06 27.56 -6.10
C LEU A 104 -23.17 29.09 -6.14
N LEU A 105 -22.11 29.82 -5.80
CA LEU A 105 -22.08 31.29 -5.92
C LEU A 105 -22.31 31.80 -7.34
N LYS A 106 -21.79 31.10 -8.35
CA LYS A 106 -21.99 31.45 -9.77
C LYS A 106 -23.44 31.31 -10.23
N ARG A 107 -24.27 30.55 -9.51
CA ARG A 107 -25.70 30.37 -9.82
C ARG A 107 -26.59 31.48 -9.25
N LEU A 108 -26.08 32.28 -8.32
CA LEU A 108 -26.79 33.47 -7.86
C LEU A 108 -26.59 34.58 -8.90
N ASP A 109 -27.66 35.14 -9.44
CA ASP A 109 -27.58 36.25 -10.41
C ASP A 109 -27.26 37.59 -9.76
N ASP A 110 -27.83 37.85 -8.57
CA ASP A 110 -27.65 39.10 -7.82
C ASP A 110 -26.21 39.24 -7.27
N PRO A 111 -25.45 40.27 -7.70
CA PRO A 111 -24.10 40.54 -7.22
C PRO A 111 -24.01 40.81 -5.71
N ALA A 112 -25.01 41.45 -5.11
CA ALA A 112 -25.01 41.79 -3.70
C ALA A 112 -25.16 40.54 -2.84
N MET A 113 -26.12 39.67 -3.17
CA MET A 113 -26.26 38.36 -2.51
C MET A 113 -25.02 37.50 -2.73
N ARG A 114 -24.44 37.50 -3.94
CA ARG A 114 -23.22 36.73 -4.23
C ARG A 114 -22.03 37.16 -3.35
N ALA A 115 -21.88 38.46 -3.08
CA ALA A 115 -20.85 38.97 -2.18
C ALA A 115 -21.07 38.52 -0.73
N VAL A 116 -22.31 38.59 -0.22
CA VAL A 116 -22.67 38.16 1.14
C VAL A 116 -22.42 36.66 1.32
N PHE A 117 -22.89 35.82 0.40
CA PHE A 117 -22.63 34.37 0.46
C PHE A 117 -21.13 34.06 0.32
N GLY A 118 -20.39 34.83 -0.49
CA GLY A 118 -18.94 34.70 -0.62
C GLY A 118 -18.23 34.96 0.71
N GLN A 119 -18.66 35.99 1.45
CA GLN A 119 -18.15 36.29 2.79
C GLN A 119 -18.47 35.16 3.79
N ILE A 120 -19.70 34.64 3.76
CA ILE A 120 -20.13 33.51 4.63
C ILE A 120 -19.29 32.26 4.34
N ILE A 121 -19.03 31.95 3.06
CA ILE A 121 -18.19 30.81 2.66
C ILE A 121 -16.75 30.99 3.17
N ALA A 122 -16.19 32.19 3.07
CA ALA A 122 -14.86 32.50 3.57
C ALA A 122 -14.77 32.31 5.11
N GLU A 123 -15.76 32.79 5.85
CA GLU A 123 -15.83 32.64 7.31
C GLU A 123 -15.99 31.17 7.72
N LYS A 124 -16.90 30.43 7.08
CA LYS A 124 -17.05 28.97 7.26
C LYS A 124 -15.71 28.25 7.05
N ASN A 125 -14.98 28.58 5.99
CA ASN A 125 -13.70 27.93 5.67
C ASN A 125 -12.63 28.27 6.71
N LYS A 126 -12.59 29.52 7.20
CA LYS A 126 -11.73 29.93 8.31
C LYS A 126 -12.04 29.14 9.58
N LEU A 127 -13.31 29.08 9.99
CA LEU A 127 -13.74 28.33 11.17
C LEU A 127 -13.43 26.83 11.05
N LYS A 128 -13.60 26.23 9.87
CA LYS A 128 -13.20 24.84 9.62
C LYS A 128 -11.70 24.63 9.76
N ALA A 129 -10.88 25.57 9.30
CA ALA A 129 -9.43 25.49 9.43
C ALA A 129 -8.99 25.61 10.90
N GLU A 130 -9.54 26.57 11.63
CA GLU A 130 -9.30 26.73 13.08
C GLU A 130 -9.73 25.48 13.85
N ASN A 131 -10.91 24.94 13.57
CA ASN A 131 -11.40 23.73 14.22
C ASN A 131 -10.51 22.51 13.93
N ARG A 132 -9.96 22.41 12.71
CA ARG A 132 -9.00 21.35 12.36
C ARG A 132 -7.70 21.49 13.14
N ILE A 133 -7.17 22.70 13.27
CA ILE A 133 -5.98 22.99 14.09
C ILE A 133 -6.26 22.65 15.56
N LEU A 134 -7.40 23.08 16.09
CA LEU A 134 -7.79 22.79 17.47
C LEU A 134 -7.93 21.29 17.74
N LYS A 135 -8.53 20.54 16.83
CA LYS A 135 -8.61 19.07 16.92
C LYS A 135 -7.23 18.43 16.91
N GLN A 136 -6.33 18.91 16.05
CA GLN A 136 -4.95 18.43 16.00
C GLN A 136 -4.17 18.76 17.28
N SER A 137 -4.42 19.92 17.88
CA SER A 137 -3.80 20.31 19.15
C SER A 137 -4.47 19.69 20.39
N ALA A 138 -5.69 19.19 20.28
CA ALA A 138 -6.40 18.55 21.40
C ALA A 138 -5.89 17.13 21.66
N GLU A 139 -5.41 16.44 20.62
CA GLU A 139 -4.72 15.14 20.74
C GLU A 139 -3.24 15.35 21.09
N VAL A 140 -2.95 15.98 22.22
CA VAL A 140 -1.58 15.97 22.77
C VAL A 140 -1.36 14.58 23.39
N VAL A 141 -0.65 13.71 22.67
CA VAL A 141 -0.09 12.49 23.25
C VAL A 141 1.05 12.91 24.17
N VAL A 142 0.74 13.14 25.45
CA VAL A 142 1.74 13.36 26.49
C VAL A 142 2.31 12.00 26.84
N ASP A 143 3.59 11.78 26.54
CA ASP A 143 4.31 10.60 27.03
C ASP A 143 4.43 10.70 28.55
N MET A 144 3.62 9.92 29.28
CA MET A 144 3.58 9.90 30.74
C MET A 144 4.67 9.02 31.37
N ARG A 145 5.64 8.52 30.58
CA ARG A 145 6.78 7.81 31.15
C ARG A 145 7.53 8.75 32.09
N PRO A 146 7.91 8.30 33.31
CA PRO A 146 8.57 9.16 34.28
C PRO A 146 9.86 9.70 33.67
N ASN A 147 9.89 11.02 33.50
CA ASN A 147 11.06 11.74 33.01
C ASN A 147 12.12 11.66 34.10
N GLN A 148 13.05 10.70 34.00
CA GLN A 148 14.23 10.69 34.85
C GLN A 148 14.97 12.00 34.58
N ILE A 149 15.05 12.85 35.60
CA ILE A 149 15.79 14.11 35.56
C ILE A 149 17.26 13.73 35.43
N VAL A 150 17.75 13.61 34.20
CA VAL A 150 19.19 13.56 33.93
C VAL A 150 19.65 15.00 33.99
N HIS A 151 20.36 15.35 35.07
CA HIS A 151 21.11 16.59 35.14
C HIS A 151 22.05 16.65 33.93
N ALA A 152 21.76 17.54 32.99
CA ALA A 152 22.51 17.72 31.77
C ALA A 152 23.83 18.44 32.07
N GLU A 153 24.86 17.68 32.42
CA GLU A 153 26.25 18.13 32.23
C GLU A 153 26.70 17.71 30.83
N GLN A 154 26.53 18.65 29.90
CA GLN A 154 27.34 18.90 28.70
C GLN A 154 28.06 17.68 28.08
N VAL A 155 27.40 17.04 27.12
CA VAL A 155 28.02 16.05 26.22
C VAL A 155 28.89 16.78 25.20
N THR A 156 30.21 16.75 25.41
CA THR A 156 31.16 16.86 24.31
C THR A 156 31.41 15.44 23.80
N GLN A 157 31.33 15.30 22.48
CA GLN A 157 31.44 14.07 21.71
C GLN A 157 32.67 13.23 22.10
N GLN A 158 32.48 11.93 22.41
CA GLN A 158 33.25 10.76 21.94
C GLN A 158 32.94 9.53 22.81
N ASP A 159 32.68 8.39 22.14
CA ASP A 159 32.50 7.03 22.68
C ASP A 159 31.41 6.82 23.74
N THR A 160 30.15 6.69 23.29
CA THR A 160 29.06 6.23 24.14
C THR A 160 29.20 4.73 24.41
N ILE A 161 29.89 4.40 25.51
CA ILE A 161 29.63 3.16 26.23
C ILE A 161 28.17 3.26 26.71
N GLU A 162 27.26 2.60 25.99
CA GLU A 162 25.89 2.41 26.45
C GLU A 162 25.93 1.50 27.68
N VAL A 163 25.95 2.11 28.87
CA VAL A 163 25.73 1.39 30.12
C VAL A 163 24.25 1.04 30.15
N LEU A 164 23.92 -0.18 29.69
CA LEU A 164 22.58 -0.75 29.86
C LEU A 164 22.24 -0.74 31.36
N PRO A 165 21.04 -0.27 31.75
CA PRO A 165 20.59 -0.46 33.13
C PRO A 165 20.54 -1.97 33.42
N SER A 166 21.05 -2.37 34.59
CA SER A 166 20.91 -3.75 35.07
C SER A 166 19.43 -4.12 35.11
N LEU A 167 19.11 -5.39 34.81
CA LEU A 167 17.75 -5.94 34.91
C LEU A 167 17.24 -5.99 36.37
N ASP A 168 18.11 -5.64 37.31
CA ASP A 168 17.83 -5.50 38.74
C ASP A 168 16.68 -4.53 39.01
N GLY A 169 15.61 -5.08 39.58
CA GLY A 169 14.42 -4.34 39.98
C GLY A 169 13.31 -4.24 38.94
N LEU A 170 13.48 -4.78 37.73
CA LEU A 170 12.41 -4.84 36.72
C LEU A 170 11.41 -5.98 37.00
N LEU A 171 11.91 -7.13 37.43
CA LEU A 171 11.11 -8.32 37.74
C LEU A 171 10.80 -8.35 39.24
N LEU A 172 9.55 -8.65 39.60
CA LEU A 172 9.19 -8.92 41.00
C LEU A 172 9.74 -10.29 41.41
N ARG A 173 9.89 -10.52 42.73
CA ARG A 173 10.32 -11.83 43.25
C ARG A 173 9.46 -13.00 42.73
N GLY A 174 8.15 -12.79 42.57
CA GLY A 174 7.25 -13.80 41.99
C GLY A 174 7.51 -14.10 40.51
N ASP A 175 7.98 -13.11 39.74
CA ASP A 175 8.35 -13.32 38.33
C ASP A 175 9.63 -14.14 38.22
N ILE A 176 10.60 -13.89 39.11
CA ILE A 176 11.86 -14.65 39.21
C ILE A 176 11.55 -16.11 39.57
N GLU A 177 10.75 -16.33 40.61
CA GLU A 177 10.34 -17.68 41.06
C GLU A 177 9.60 -18.44 39.95
N ALA A 178 8.73 -17.77 39.19
CA ALA A 178 8.01 -18.38 38.08
C ALA A 178 8.95 -18.76 36.91
N LEU A 179 9.95 -17.93 36.62
CA LEU A 179 10.95 -18.22 35.59
C LEU A 179 11.88 -19.37 36.01
N GLU A 180 12.28 -19.43 37.28
CA GLU A 180 13.07 -20.53 37.85
C GLU A 180 12.31 -21.87 37.80
N ASP A 181 11.03 -21.89 38.20
CA ASP A 181 10.19 -23.09 38.09
C ASP A 181 10.01 -23.52 36.63
N ALA A 182 9.87 -22.55 35.71
CA ALA A 182 9.68 -22.79 34.30
C ALA A 182 10.90 -23.40 33.58
N ILE A 183 12.12 -23.31 34.15
CA ILE A 183 13.33 -23.96 33.62
C ILE A 183 13.86 -25.12 34.48
N ASN A 184 13.17 -25.45 35.56
CA ASN A 184 13.62 -26.48 36.49
C ASN A 184 13.57 -27.89 35.85
N GLU A 185 14.74 -28.48 35.61
CA GLU A 185 14.87 -29.77 34.92
C GLU A 185 14.16 -30.92 35.66
N ASP A 186 14.16 -30.91 36.99
CA ASP A 186 13.49 -31.95 37.79
C ASP A 186 11.96 -31.88 37.64
N GLN A 187 11.40 -30.67 37.63
CA GLN A 187 9.96 -30.45 37.42
C GLN A 187 9.55 -30.76 35.98
N MET A 188 10.40 -30.43 35.01
CA MET A 188 10.18 -30.81 33.61
C MET A 188 10.18 -32.33 33.43
N ALA A 189 11.16 -33.02 34.01
CA ALA A 189 11.25 -34.48 33.94
C ALA A 189 10.04 -35.16 34.60
N ARG A 190 9.54 -34.64 35.73
CA ARG A 190 8.30 -35.12 36.38
C ARG A 190 7.06 -34.96 35.51
N ARG A 191 7.05 -33.99 34.59
CA ARG A 191 5.95 -33.73 33.64
C ARG A 191 6.14 -34.44 32.29
N GLY A 192 7.17 -35.29 32.15
CA GLY A 192 7.47 -35.99 30.91
C GLY A 192 8.20 -35.13 29.87
N TRP A 193 8.65 -33.93 30.24
CA TRP A 193 9.31 -33.01 29.33
C TRP A 193 10.82 -33.25 29.28
N THR A 194 11.38 -33.18 28.08
CA THR A 194 12.81 -33.35 27.83
C THR A 194 13.41 -32.07 27.24
N VAL A 195 14.58 -31.68 27.77
CA VAL A 195 15.32 -30.50 27.30
C VAL A 195 16.38 -30.92 26.28
N SER A 196 16.35 -30.29 25.11
CA SER A 196 17.36 -30.46 24.08
C SER A 196 18.62 -29.64 24.36
N LYS A 197 19.77 -30.08 23.83
CA LYS A 197 21.06 -29.35 23.86
C LYS A 197 20.96 -27.87 23.44
N TYR A 198 20.01 -27.53 22.56
CA TYR A 198 19.81 -26.15 22.09
C TYR A 198 18.75 -25.37 22.91
N GLY A 199 18.35 -25.88 24.08
CA GLY A 199 17.39 -25.23 24.97
C GLY A 199 15.93 -25.28 24.50
N ALA A 200 15.58 -26.22 23.61
CA ALA A 200 14.18 -26.54 23.29
C ALA A 200 13.61 -27.52 24.30
N VAL A 201 12.33 -27.38 24.61
CA VAL A 201 11.58 -28.30 25.47
C VAL A 201 10.66 -29.13 24.61
N LYS A 202 10.70 -30.46 24.77
CA LYS A 202 9.90 -31.42 24.02
C LYS A 202 9.04 -32.25 24.96
N ASP A 203 7.91 -32.69 24.44
CA ASP A 203 7.02 -33.65 25.10
C ASP A 203 7.60 -35.08 25.08
N GLU A 204 6.93 -36.02 25.76
CA GLU A 204 7.26 -37.45 25.78
C GLU A 204 7.32 -38.04 24.35
N ASP A 205 6.44 -37.57 23.46
CA ASP A 205 6.37 -37.96 22.04
C ASP A 205 7.43 -37.26 21.15
N GLY A 206 8.34 -36.48 21.73
CA GLY A 206 9.39 -35.76 21.01
C GLY A 206 8.93 -34.52 20.23
N ARG A 207 7.67 -34.10 20.42
CA ARG A 207 7.09 -32.89 19.83
C ARG A 207 7.62 -31.63 20.55
N PRO A 208 8.05 -30.57 19.84
CA PRO A 208 8.55 -29.37 20.49
C PRO A 208 7.40 -28.54 21.10
N LEU A 209 7.38 -28.43 22.44
CA LEU A 209 6.51 -27.50 23.17
C LEU A 209 7.07 -26.08 23.08
N PHE A 210 8.36 -25.93 23.37
CA PHE A 210 9.07 -24.66 23.31
C PHE A 210 10.23 -24.73 22.32
N LYS A 211 10.40 -23.64 21.56
CA LYS A 211 11.42 -23.53 20.50
C LYS A 211 12.83 -23.56 21.07
N ASN A 212 13.80 -23.83 20.20
CA ASN A 212 15.21 -23.73 20.53
C ASN A 212 15.52 -22.35 21.14
N GLY A 213 16.34 -22.34 22.18
CA GLY A 213 16.74 -21.13 22.90
C GLY A 213 15.81 -20.73 24.05
N PHE A 214 14.69 -21.42 24.29
CA PHE A 214 13.77 -21.08 25.39
C PHE A 214 14.43 -21.16 26.76
N VAL A 215 14.97 -22.33 27.13
CA VAL A 215 15.63 -22.54 28.43
C VAL A 215 16.87 -21.64 28.56
N LEU A 216 17.65 -21.54 27.48
CA LEU A 216 18.87 -20.73 27.45
C LEU A 216 18.60 -19.23 27.57
N ALA A 217 17.48 -18.74 27.01
CA ALA A 217 17.10 -17.34 27.11
C ALA A 217 16.68 -16.99 28.54
N ILE A 218 15.85 -17.82 29.17
CA ILE A 218 15.43 -17.61 30.56
C ILE A 218 16.63 -17.69 31.50
N GLN A 219 17.53 -18.66 31.32
CA GLN A 219 18.76 -18.75 32.11
C GLN A 219 19.64 -17.51 31.98
N LYS A 220 19.76 -16.93 30.78
CA LYS A 220 20.49 -15.67 30.57
C LYS A 220 19.84 -14.50 31.29
N VAL A 221 18.50 -14.41 31.28
CA VAL A 221 17.78 -13.36 32.00
C VAL A 221 18.02 -13.48 33.50
N LEU A 222 17.91 -14.69 34.06
CA LEU A 222 18.17 -14.95 35.48
C LEU A 222 19.63 -14.72 35.90
N THR A 223 20.59 -14.84 34.98
CA THR A 223 22.03 -14.58 35.24
C THR A 223 22.39 -13.10 35.11
N GLN A 224 21.55 -12.30 34.44
CA GLN A 224 21.75 -10.85 34.27
C GLN A 224 21.01 -10.01 35.31
N MET A 225 20.20 -10.66 36.16
CA MET A 225 19.84 -10.17 37.48
C MET A 225 20.99 -10.47 38.45
#